data_AF-A0A1A0TD18-F1
#
_entry.id   AF-A0A1A0TD18-F1
#
_cell.length_a   1.000
_cell.length_b   1.000
_cell.length_c   1.000
_cell.angle_alpha   90.00
_cell.angle_beta   90.00
_cell.angle_gamma   90.00
#
_symmetry.space_group_name_H-M   'P 1'
#
loop_
_entity.id
_entity.type
_entity.pdbx_description
1 polymer ?
#
loop_
_entity_poly.entity_id
_entity_poly.type
_entity_poly.pdbx_seq_one_letter_code
_entity_poly.pdbx_strand_id
1 'polypeptide(L)'
;MHVYFSSEPLPRDIRPEELQRLNEFKAQLRTEGLLGDYSGVEDLQFKVRDAIEHNLKRMDLGKVVIRSTRADQARKVMNYRTSVSILGQGVWRVKTHNHSAGPVSHLNVRVSAVDGNGNVIANSIQRTKEVLSNQEVFARLLGDAFSGSLRPIIGPGFASMASRSLTPTVQPQFQDVFVAHAADGFPSGLAPDESAVALYVLPPGAEPVVVIEFRDEAGTSWSRTNDGEPERLDRA
;
A
#
# COMPACT_ATOMS: atom_id res chain seq x y z
N MET A 1 -18.68 -2.61 -16.45
CA MET A 1 -17.21 -2.66 -16.53
C MET A 1 -16.85 -2.65 -18.00
N HIS A 2 -16.14 -1.64 -18.51
CA HIS A 2 -15.77 -1.58 -19.93
C HIS A 2 -14.38 -2.19 -20.12
N VAL A 3 -14.21 -2.97 -21.20
CA VAL A 3 -12.93 -3.59 -21.57
C VAL A 3 -12.48 -2.94 -22.88
N TYR A 4 -11.31 -2.31 -22.84
CA TYR A 4 -10.75 -1.57 -23.98
C TYR A 4 -9.68 -2.38 -24.71
N PHE A 5 -9.80 -2.48 -26.04
CA PHE A 5 -8.81 -3.13 -26.89
C PHE A 5 -8.09 -2.12 -27.78
N SER A 6 -6.78 -2.31 -27.95
CA SER A 6 -6.00 -1.49 -28.88
C SER A 6 -6.49 -1.71 -30.32
N SER A 7 -6.54 -0.62 -31.10
CA SER A 7 -6.78 -0.63 -32.55
C SER A 7 -5.48 -0.57 -33.36
N GLU A 8 -4.33 -0.77 -32.72
CA GLU A 8 -3.04 -0.80 -33.40
C GLU A 8 -2.91 -2.01 -34.35
N PRO A 9 -2.06 -1.92 -35.40
CA PRO A 9 -1.83 -3.03 -36.31
C PRO A 9 -1.36 -4.29 -35.59
N LEU A 10 -1.98 -5.40 -35.96
CA LEU A 10 -1.65 -6.73 -35.44
C LEU A 10 -0.22 -7.16 -35.88
N PRO A 11 0.61 -7.71 -34.97
CA PRO A 11 1.91 -8.30 -35.31
C PRO A 11 1.83 -9.39 -36.41
N ARG A 12 2.90 -9.52 -37.19
CA ARG A 12 2.97 -10.44 -38.35
C ARG A 12 3.05 -11.92 -37.96
N ASP A 13 3.42 -12.22 -36.72
CA ASP A 13 3.63 -13.56 -36.15
C ASP A 13 2.42 -14.08 -35.34
N ILE A 14 1.25 -13.47 -35.54
CA ILE A 14 0.03 -13.86 -34.81
C ILE A 14 -0.41 -15.29 -35.14
N ARG A 15 -0.73 -16.02 -34.07
CA ARG A 15 -1.32 -17.36 -34.13
C ARG A 15 -2.80 -17.25 -34.51
N PRO A 16 -3.25 -17.84 -35.65
CA PRO A 16 -4.63 -17.71 -36.13
C PRO A 16 -5.69 -18.18 -35.12
N GLU A 17 -5.38 -19.24 -34.36
CA GLU A 17 -6.29 -19.79 -33.34
C GLU A 17 -6.53 -18.83 -32.17
N GLU A 18 -5.52 -18.03 -31.81
CA GLU A 18 -5.65 -17.05 -30.73
C GLU A 18 -6.38 -15.81 -31.20
N LEU A 19 -6.16 -15.40 -32.44
CA LEU A 19 -6.92 -14.33 -33.08
C LEU A 19 -8.41 -14.68 -33.15
N GLN A 20 -8.73 -15.94 -33.47
CA GLN A 20 -10.12 -16.41 -33.46
C GLN A 20 -10.73 -16.34 -32.06
N ARG A 21 -10.05 -16.87 -31.03
CA ARG A 21 -10.53 -16.78 -29.65
C ARG A 21 -10.73 -15.34 -29.17
N LEU A 22 -9.83 -14.43 -29.54
CA LEU A 22 -9.95 -13.01 -29.24
C LEU A 22 -11.17 -12.38 -29.92
N ASN A 23 -11.44 -12.73 -31.18
CA ASN A 23 -12.61 -12.23 -31.91
C ASN A 23 -13.93 -12.74 -31.32
N GLU A 24 -13.98 -14.02 -30.92
CA GLU A 24 -15.13 -14.59 -30.21
C GLU A 24 -15.39 -13.87 -28.88
N PHE A 25 -14.33 -13.61 -28.10
CA PHE A 25 -14.44 -12.85 -26.85
C PHE A 25 -14.89 -11.39 -27.08
N LYS A 26 -14.36 -10.71 -28.11
CA LYS A 26 -14.82 -9.36 -28.49
C LYS A 26 -16.30 -9.36 -28.91
N ALA A 27 -16.77 -10.40 -29.58
CA ALA A 27 -18.18 -10.51 -29.98
C ALA A 27 -19.12 -10.66 -28.76
N GLN A 28 -18.70 -11.40 -27.74
CA GLN A 28 -19.42 -11.51 -26.47
C GLN A 28 -19.51 -10.13 -25.78
N LEU A 29 -18.38 -9.46 -25.61
CA LEU A 29 -18.33 -8.14 -24.96
C LEU A 29 -19.12 -7.05 -25.72
N ARG A 30 -19.17 -7.14 -27.06
CA ARG A 30 -20.00 -6.24 -27.88
C ARG A 30 -21.49 -6.42 -27.59
N THR A 31 -21.93 -7.66 -27.39
CA THR A 31 -23.34 -7.98 -27.09
C THR A 31 -23.76 -7.40 -25.74
N GLU A 32 -22.84 -7.38 -24.77
CA GLU A 32 -23.08 -6.83 -23.43
C GLU A 32 -22.88 -5.30 -23.35
N GLY A 33 -22.51 -4.65 -24.45
CA GLY A 33 -22.19 -3.21 -24.48
C GLY A 33 -20.93 -2.85 -23.68
N LEU A 34 -20.04 -3.82 -23.43
CA LEU A 34 -18.84 -3.65 -22.61
C LEU A 34 -17.57 -3.48 -23.44
N LEU A 35 -17.66 -3.62 -24.76
CA LEU A 35 -16.52 -3.49 -25.68
C LEU A 35 -16.20 -2.01 -25.95
N GLY A 36 -14.98 -1.60 -25.65
CA GLY A 36 -14.39 -0.35 -26.11
C GLY A 36 -13.13 -0.60 -26.93
N ASP A 37 -12.77 0.36 -27.77
CA ASP A 37 -11.52 0.36 -28.54
C ASP A 37 -10.68 1.57 -28.11
N TYR A 38 -9.37 1.57 -28.31
CA TYR A 38 -8.52 2.76 -28.15
C TYR A 38 -7.38 2.78 -29.17
N SER A 39 -6.98 3.97 -29.63
CA SER A 39 -5.94 4.13 -30.66
C SER A 39 -4.59 4.61 -30.14
N GLY A 40 -4.46 4.86 -28.84
CA GLY A 40 -3.24 5.35 -28.18
C GLY A 40 -3.44 5.60 -26.69
N VAL A 41 -2.37 5.94 -25.97
CA VAL A 41 -2.38 6.11 -24.51
C VAL A 41 -3.27 7.29 -24.09
N GLU A 42 -3.24 8.40 -24.82
CA GLU A 42 -4.03 9.60 -24.54
C GLU A 42 -5.54 9.35 -24.73
N ASP A 43 -5.91 8.58 -25.75
CA ASP A 43 -7.30 8.17 -26.01
C ASP A 43 -7.79 7.18 -24.93
N LEU A 44 -6.93 6.26 -24.50
CA LEU A 44 -7.24 5.37 -23.37
C LEU A 44 -7.46 6.16 -22.07
N GLN A 45 -6.63 7.16 -21.78
CA GLN A 45 -6.79 8.03 -20.62
C GLN A 45 -8.14 8.75 -20.64
N PHE A 46 -8.53 9.30 -21.79
CA PHE A 46 -9.82 9.97 -21.95
C PHE A 46 -10.98 8.99 -21.72
N LYS A 47 -10.91 7.78 -22.29
CA LYS A 47 -11.94 6.75 -22.15
C LYS A 47 -12.10 6.22 -20.73
N VAL A 48 -11.00 5.98 -20.04
CA VAL A 48 -11.02 5.57 -18.62
C VAL A 48 -11.62 6.67 -17.76
N ARG A 49 -11.23 7.93 -18.00
CA ARG A 49 -11.78 9.08 -17.28
C ARG A 49 -13.29 9.20 -17.49
N ASP A 50 -13.76 9.16 -18.73
CA ASP A 50 -15.19 9.26 -19.06
C ASP A 50 -16.00 8.12 -18.43
N ALA A 51 -15.46 6.89 -18.46
CA ALA A 51 -16.09 5.75 -17.80
C ALA A 51 -16.21 5.95 -16.27
N ILE A 52 -15.17 6.47 -15.62
CA ILE A 52 -15.20 6.78 -14.18
C ILE A 52 -16.22 7.90 -13.91
N GLU A 53 -16.20 8.99 -14.66
CA GLU A 53 -17.14 10.11 -14.51
C GLU A 53 -18.59 9.68 -14.71
N HIS A 54 -18.86 8.83 -15.71
CA HIS A 54 -20.18 8.26 -15.95
C HIS A 54 -20.65 7.37 -14.80
N ASN A 55 -19.77 6.53 -14.25
CA ASN A 55 -20.10 5.71 -13.08
C ASN A 55 -20.36 6.58 -11.85
N LEU A 56 -19.53 7.59 -11.59
CA LEU A 56 -19.74 8.54 -10.50
C LEU A 56 -21.08 9.28 -10.63
N LYS A 57 -21.50 9.65 -11.85
CA LYS A 57 -22.82 10.26 -12.09
C LYS A 57 -23.99 9.28 -11.87
N ARG A 58 -23.79 7.99 -12.14
CA ARG A 58 -24.80 6.94 -11.95
C ARG A 58 -24.92 6.50 -10.50
N MET A 59 -23.85 6.62 -9.73
CA MET A 59 -23.93 6.43 -8.30
C MET A 59 -24.69 7.63 -7.74
N ASP A 60 -25.92 7.40 -7.27
CA ASP A 60 -26.66 8.36 -6.45
C ASP A 60 -25.94 8.50 -5.10
N LEU A 61 -24.79 9.17 -5.12
CA LEU A 61 -23.84 9.30 -4.00
C LEU A 61 -24.42 10.12 -2.84
N GLY A 62 -25.71 10.46 -2.91
CA GLY A 62 -26.38 11.38 -2.02
C GLY A 62 -25.82 12.79 -2.14
N LYS A 63 -26.48 13.72 -1.45
CA LYS A 63 -25.92 15.06 -1.23
C LYS A 63 -24.57 14.86 -0.54
N VAL A 64 -23.47 15.29 -1.18
CA VAL A 64 -22.17 15.37 -0.51
C VAL A 64 -22.34 16.29 0.68
N VAL A 65 -22.61 15.72 1.85
CA VAL A 65 -22.61 16.47 3.09
C VAL A 65 -21.13 16.67 3.40
N ILE A 66 -20.60 17.83 3.01
CA ILE A 66 -19.29 18.29 3.47
C ILE A 66 -19.43 18.54 4.97
N ARG A 67 -19.28 17.46 5.77
CA ARG A 67 -19.47 17.47 7.22
C ARG A 67 -18.22 18.05 7.87
N SER A 68 -18.21 19.38 8.02
CA SER A 68 -17.19 20.19 8.71
C SER A 68 -15.74 19.85 8.33
N THR A 69 -15.06 20.81 7.70
CA THR A 69 -13.68 20.71 7.23
C THR A 69 -12.67 20.16 8.24
N ARG A 70 -12.94 20.25 9.56
CA ARG A 70 -12.06 19.74 10.62
C ARG A 70 -12.08 18.21 10.75
N ALA A 71 -13.27 17.61 10.83
CA ALA A 71 -13.41 16.15 10.80
C ALA A 71 -12.86 15.58 9.47
N ASP A 72 -12.99 16.35 8.38
CA ASP A 72 -12.43 16.00 7.08
C ASP A 72 -10.89 15.98 7.07
N GLN A 73 -10.21 16.85 7.83
CA GLN A 73 -8.75 16.77 7.97
C GLN A 73 -8.33 15.60 8.87
N ALA A 74 -9.03 15.35 9.98
CA ALA A 74 -8.74 14.20 10.84
C ALA A 74 -8.87 12.86 10.10
N ARG A 75 -9.84 12.73 9.19
CA ARG A 75 -10.01 11.54 8.34
C ARG A 75 -8.80 11.25 7.45
N LYS A 76 -8.00 12.26 7.13
CA LYS A 76 -6.81 12.15 6.26
C LYS A 76 -5.57 11.64 7.00
N VAL A 77 -5.62 11.53 8.32
CA VAL A 77 -4.56 10.89 9.10
C VAL A 77 -4.81 9.38 9.09
N MET A 78 -4.09 8.65 8.26
CA MET A 78 -4.34 7.24 7.95
C MET A 78 -3.29 6.34 8.58
N ASN A 79 -3.70 5.14 9.00
CA ASN A 79 -2.78 4.06 9.33
C ASN A 79 -2.85 2.94 8.30
N TYR A 80 -1.71 2.38 7.94
CA TYR A 80 -1.58 1.25 7.03
C TYR A 80 -0.91 0.10 7.74
N ARG A 81 -1.43 -1.10 7.54
CA ARG A 81 -0.92 -2.34 8.13
C ARG A 81 -0.56 -3.27 6.98
N THR A 82 0.71 -3.60 6.83
CA THR A 82 1.20 -4.43 5.72
C THR A 82 1.98 -5.61 6.28
N SER A 83 1.63 -6.83 5.91
CA SER A 83 2.43 -8.01 6.23
C SER A 83 3.74 -7.98 5.44
N VAL A 84 4.86 -8.25 6.13
CA VAL A 84 6.22 -8.22 5.57
C VAL A 84 6.82 -9.63 5.68
N SER A 85 6.25 -10.56 4.92
CA SER A 85 6.62 -11.98 4.97
C SER A 85 8.10 -12.28 4.69
N ILE A 86 8.77 -11.43 3.91
CA ILE A 86 10.22 -11.49 3.66
C ILE A 86 11.05 -11.42 4.94
N LEU A 87 10.57 -10.72 5.98
CA LEU A 87 11.24 -10.65 7.28
C LEU A 87 10.81 -11.77 8.23
N GLY A 88 9.93 -12.68 7.80
CA GLY A 88 9.41 -13.78 8.60
C GLY A 88 7.88 -13.77 8.70
N GLN A 89 7.32 -14.91 9.08
CA GLN A 89 5.89 -14.99 9.37
C GLN A 89 5.54 -14.13 10.59
N GLY A 90 4.38 -13.46 10.55
CA GLY A 90 3.90 -12.61 11.64
C GLY A 90 4.59 -11.25 11.74
N VAL A 91 5.48 -10.88 10.80
CA VAL A 91 6.06 -9.53 10.75
C VAL A 91 5.12 -8.57 10.06
N TRP A 92 4.80 -7.46 10.72
CA TRP A 92 3.89 -6.43 10.23
C TRP A 92 4.55 -5.05 10.26
N ARG A 93 4.39 -4.31 9.17
CA ARG A 93 4.72 -2.89 9.07
C ARG A 93 3.47 -2.08 9.37
N VAL A 94 3.56 -1.24 10.39
CA VAL A 94 2.55 -0.23 10.70
C VAL A 94 3.09 1.12 10.24
N LYS A 95 2.35 1.79 9.37
CA LYS A 95 2.68 3.14 8.87
C LYS A 95 1.56 4.08 9.25
N THR A 96 1.88 5.21 9.85
CA THR A 96 0.94 6.33 10.04
C THR A 96 1.36 7.45 9.10
N HIS A 97 0.41 8.00 8.36
CA HIS A 97 0.66 9.04 7.38
C HIS A 97 -0.35 10.16 7.53
N ASN A 98 0.12 11.41 7.46
CA ASN A 98 -0.72 12.59 7.53
C ASN A 98 -1.03 13.14 6.13
N HIS A 99 -2.13 12.71 5.51
CA HIS A 99 -2.60 13.31 4.23
C HIS A 99 -3.33 14.65 4.43
N SER A 100 -3.39 15.16 5.66
CA SER A 100 -4.10 16.40 5.95
C SER A 100 -3.26 17.62 5.56
N ALA A 101 -3.90 18.78 5.46
CA ALA A 101 -3.22 20.03 5.11
C ALA A 101 -2.42 20.63 6.27
N GLY A 102 -2.67 20.18 7.50
CA GLY A 102 -2.09 20.73 8.73
C GLY A 102 -1.18 19.73 9.45
N PRO A 103 -0.23 20.21 10.26
CA PRO A 103 0.54 19.33 11.13
C PRO A 103 -0.35 18.69 12.19
N VAL A 104 -0.01 17.47 12.60
CA VAL A 104 -0.59 16.81 13.77
C VAL A 104 0.43 16.73 14.89
N SER A 105 -0.05 16.85 16.12
CA SER A 105 0.76 16.81 17.34
C SER A 105 0.20 15.81 18.34
N HIS A 106 0.95 15.49 19.39
CA HIS A 106 0.59 14.47 20.38
C HIS A 106 0.20 13.12 19.77
N LEU A 107 0.84 12.75 18.65
CA LEU A 107 0.64 11.46 18.02
C LEU A 107 1.09 10.34 18.99
N ASN A 108 0.14 9.50 19.36
CA ASN A 108 0.36 8.28 20.11
C ASN A 108 -0.17 7.11 19.29
N VAL A 109 0.69 6.15 19.00
CA VAL A 109 0.34 4.95 18.23
C VAL A 109 0.45 3.74 19.14
N ARG A 110 -0.68 3.11 19.41
CA ARG A 110 -0.76 1.86 20.15
C ARG A 110 -1.05 0.71 19.19
N VAL A 111 -0.28 -0.36 19.32
CA VAL A 111 -0.46 -1.57 18.51
C VAL A 111 -0.79 -2.72 19.45
N SER A 112 -1.82 -3.47 19.10
CA SER A 112 -2.30 -4.68 19.80
C SER A 112 -2.43 -5.82 18.80
N ALA A 113 -2.31 -7.07 19.24
CA ALA A 113 -2.50 -8.24 18.39
C ALA A 113 -3.86 -8.84 18.70
N VAL A 114 -4.61 -9.25 17.68
CA VAL A 114 -5.86 -9.99 17.86
C VAL A 114 -5.78 -11.37 17.23
N ASP A 115 -6.45 -12.34 17.83
CA ASP A 115 -6.63 -13.67 17.25
C ASP A 115 -7.69 -13.68 16.13
N GLY A 116 -7.91 -14.84 15.51
CA GLY A 116 -8.94 -15.00 14.47
C GLY A 116 -10.38 -14.78 14.93
N ASN A 117 -10.62 -14.66 16.23
CA ASN A 117 -11.92 -14.33 16.81
C ASN A 117 -12.04 -12.85 17.20
N GLY A 118 -10.99 -12.06 16.96
CA GLY A 118 -10.93 -10.63 17.32
C GLY A 118 -10.57 -10.37 18.79
N ASN A 119 -10.18 -11.38 19.56
CA ASN A 119 -9.77 -11.19 20.95
C ASN A 119 -8.34 -10.68 21.03
N VAL A 120 -8.09 -9.68 21.87
CA VAL A 120 -6.76 -9.13 22.09
C VAL A 120 -5.87 -10.17 22.78
N ILE A 121 -4.74 -10.47 22.15
CA ILE A 121 -3.69 -11.33 22.70
C ILE A 121 -2.74 -10.42 23.51
N ALA A 122 -2.77 -10.57 24.84
CA ALA A 122 -1.95 -9.75 25.72
C ALA A 122 -0.45 -10.08 25.59
N ASN A 123 0.41 -9.04 25.68
CA ASN A 123 1.87 -9.15 25.72
C ASN A 123 2.52 -9.94 24.58
N SER A 124 1.86 -10.00 23.42
CA SER A 124 2.29 -10.86 22.32
C SER A 124 2.98 -10.12 21.18
N ILE A 125 3.19 -8.81 21.32
CA ILE A 125 3.82 -7.97 20.31
C ILE A 125 5.24 -7.64 20.74
N GLN A 126 6.17 -7.79 19.80
CA GLN A 126 7.57 -7.40 19.97
C GLN A 126 7.99 -6.44 18.87
N ARG A 127 8.94 -5.56 19.14
CA ARG A 127 9.53 -4.74 18.07
C ARG A 127 10.51 -5.58 17.28
N THR A 128 10.53 -5.41 15.97
CA THR A 128 11.40 -6.24 15.13
C THR A 128 12.89 -6.08 15.46
N LYS A 129 13.34 -4.92 15.97
CA LYS A 129 14.72 -4.71 16.44
C LYS A 129 15.12 -5.55 17.67
N GLU A 130 14.14 -6.06 18.42
CA GLU A 130 14.38 -6.93 19.59
C GLU A 130 14.51 -8.40 19.17
N VAL A 131 14.09 -8.74 17.96
CA VAL A 131 13.99 -10.11 17.44
C VAL A 131 14.97 -10.36 16.30
N LEU A 132 15.20 -9.36 15.44
CA LEU A 132 16.07 -9.44 14.26
C LEU A 132 17.12 -8.33 14.33
N SER A 133 18.35 -8.68 13.98
CA SER A 133 19.43 -7.71 13.79
C SER A 133 19.33 -7.00 12.43
N ASN A 134 19.93 -5.81 12.35
CA ASN A 134 20.05 -5.05 11.10
C ASN A 134 20.66 -5.88 9.95
N GLN A 135 21.64 -6.75 10.27
CA GLN A 135 22.32 -7.60 9.29
C GLN A 135 21.39 -8.70 8.76
N GLU A 136 20.57 -9.31 9.61
CA GLU A 136 19.60 -10.33 9.21
C GLU A 136 18.47 -9.73 8.37
N VAL A 137 17.99 -8.54 8.72
CA VAL A 137 17.02 -7.79 7.91
C VAL A 137 17.61 -7.50 6.53
N PHE A 138 18.85 -7.00 6.48
CA PHE A 138 19.54 -6.73 5.22
C PHE A 138 19.75 -8.00 4.37
N ALA A 139 20.19 -9.09 4.98
CA ALA A 139 20.40 -10.36 4.30
C ALA A 139 19.10 -10.92 3.71
N ARG A 140 17.97 -10.84 4.43
CA ARG A 140 16.66 -11.29 3.93
C ARG A 140 16.15 -10.43 2.79
N LEU A 141 16.31 -9.11 2.88
CA LEU A 141 15.92 -8.16 1.83
C LEU A 141 16.74 -8.35 0.54
N LEU A 142 18.05 -8.58 0.65
CA LEU A 142 18.89 -8.89 -0.51
C LEU A 142 18.58 -10.26 -1.09
N GLY A 143 18.40 -11.28 -0.24
CA GLY A 143 18.07 -12.64 -0.67
C GLY A 143 16.84 -12.67 -1.58
N ASP A 144 15.80 -11.90 -1.25
CA ASP A 144 14.59 -11.82 -2.08
C ASP A 144 14.75 -10.95 -3.34
N ALA A 145 15.53 -9.87 -3.27
CA ALA A 145 15.87 -9.07 -4.46
C ALA A 145 16.60 -9.93 -5.53
N PHE A 146 17.37 -10.93 -5.09
CA PHE A 146 18.00 -11.91 -5.96
C PHE A 146 17.07 -13.06 -6.41
N SER A 147 16.02 -13.44 -5.65
CA SER A 147 15.03 -14.44 -6.09
C SER A 147 13.92 -13.88 -6.97
N GLY A 148 13.60 -12.58 -6.86
CA GLY A 148 12.49 -11.93 -7.57
C GLY A 148 12.84 -11.26 -8.90
N SER A 149 14.12 -11.10 -9.27
CA SER A 149 14.52 -10.32 -10.46
C SER A 149 15.58 -10.95 -11.39
N LEU A 150 15.97 -12.21 -11.18
CA LEU A 150 16.93 -12.87 -12.07
C LEU A 150 16.41 -14.20 -12.60
N ARG A 151 15.68 -14.13 -13.73
CA ARG A 151 15.76 -15.20 -14.73
C ARG A 151 17.22 -15.29 -15.21
N PRO A 152 17.78 -16.49 -15.39
CA PRO A 152 19.22 -16.69 -15.48
C PRO A 152 19.78 -16.10 -16.78
N ILE A 153 20.58 -15.04 -16.66
CA ILE A 153 21.64 -14.73 -17.63
C ILE A 153 22.98 -14.84 -16.89
N ILE A 154 23.20 -15.97 -16.21
CA ILE A 154 24.52 -16.29 -15.64
C ILE A 154 25.30 -17.03 -16.73
N GLY A 155 25.84 -16.25 -17.66
CA GLY A 155 26.98 -16.69 -18.46
C GLY A 155 28.27 -16.58 -17.63
N PRO A 156 29.33 -17.36 -17.93
CA PRO A 156 30.60 -17.36 -17.18
C PRO A 156 31.32 -15.99 -17.10
N GLY A 157 30.87 -15.00 -17.88
CA GLY A 157 31.48 -13.67 -17.96
C GLY A 157 31.03 -12.66 -16.90
N PHE A 158 29.98 -12.94 -16.10
CA PHE A 158 29.50 -11.97 -15.10
C PHE A 158 30.24 -12.04 -13.75
N ALA A 159 30.85 -13.19 -13.44
CA ALA A 159 31.61 -13.39 -12.21
C ALA A 159 32.86 -12.49 -12.13
N SER A 160 33.42 -12.06 -13.27
CA SER A 160 34.60 -11.18 -13.30
C SER A 160 34.25 -9.69 -13.17
N MET A 161 32.99 -9.29 -13.42
CA MET A 161 32.56 -7.89 -13.37
C MET A 161 31.94 -7.49 -12.01
N ALA A 162 31.46 -8.46 -11.23
CA ALA A 162 30.85 -8.25 -9.92
C ALA A 162 31.84 -7.86 -8.79
N SER A 163 33.15 -7.80 -9.07
CA SER A 163 34.19 -7.54 -8.06
C SER A 163 34.57 -6.06 -7.88
N ARG A 164 34.01 -5.11 -8.65
CA ARG A 164 34.51 -3.72 -8.67
C ARG A 164 33.56 -2.58 -8.31
N SER A 165 32.29 -2.81 -8.02
CA SER A 165 31.41 -1.74 -7.50
C SER A 165 30.07 -2.29 -7.02
N LEU A 166 30.07 -2.92 -5.84
CA LEU A 166 28.85 -3.25 -5.11
C LEU A 166 28.64 -2.22 -4.00
N THR A 167 28.18 -1.01 -4.36
CA THR A 167 27.36 -0.25 -3.44
C THR A 167 25.94 -0.74 -3.68
N PRO A 168 25.34 -1.55 -2.79
CA PRO A 168 24.03 -2.12 -3.04
C PRO A 168 23.00 -0.99 -3.08
N THR A 169 22.47 -0.68 -4.26
CA THR A 169 21.32 0.20 -4.41
C THR A 169 20.10 -0.53 -3.84
N VAL A 170 19.77 -0.25 -2.57
CA VAL A 170 18.54 -0.74 -1.93
C VAL A 170 17.36 -0.14 -2.69
N GLN A 171 16.49 -0.99 -3.25
CA GLN A 171 15.31 -0.53 -3.99
C GLN A 171 14.43 0.38 -3.10
N PRO A 172 13.82 1.45 -3.65
CA PRO A 172 13.02 2.41 -2.88
C PRO A 172 11.94 1.77 -2.00
N GLN A 173 11.30 0.69 -2.48
CA GLN A 173 10.28 -0.05 -1.74
C GLN A 173 10.77 -0.70 -0.43
N PHE A 174 12.07 -0.91 -0.29
CA PHE A 174 12.70 -1.47 0.91
C PHE A 174 13.32 -0.42 1.83
N GLN A 175 13.48 0.83 1.38
CA GLN A 175 13.99 1.91 2.23
C GLN A 175 13.07 2.12 3.44
N ASP A 176 11.75 2.12 3.23
CA ASP A 176 10.76 2.21 4.31
C ASP A 176 10.88 1.08 5.34
N VAL A 177 11.33 -0.11 4.93
CA VAL A 177 11.49 -1.26 5.84
C VAL A 177 12.71 -1.06 6.74
N PHE A 178 13.82 -0.54 6.21
CA PHE A 178 15.00 -0.19 7.01
C PHE A 178 14.70 0.94 7.99
N VAL A 179 14.02 2.00 7.53
CA VAL A 179 13.61 3.12 8.39
C VAL A 179 12.70 2.60 9.52
N ALA A 180 11.72 1.76 9.19
CA ALA A 180 10.79 1.20 10.18
C ALA A 180 11.46 0.24 11.18
N HIS A 181 12.50 -0.48 10.76
CA HIS A 181 13.27 -1.37 11.62
C HIS A 181 14.16 -0.57 12.59
N ALA A 182 14.80 0.49 12.10
CA ALA A 182 15.69 1.35 12.88
C ALA A 182 14.93 2.31 13.81
N ALA A 183 13.67 2.66 13.51
CA ALA A 183 12.89 3.61 14.29
C ALA A 183 12.69 3.15 15.74
N ASP A 184 12.94 4.03 16.71
CA ASP A 184 12.66 3.73 18.12
C ASP A 184 11.17 3.70 18.44
N GLY A 185 10.36 4.39 17.65
CA GLY A 185 8.91 4.44 17.76
C GLY A 185 8.34 5.48 16.81
N PHE A 186 7.05 5.76 16.96
CA PHE A 186 6.42 6.86 16.24
C PHE A 186 6.82 8.20 16.86
N PRO A 187 7.09 9.24 16.06
CA PRO A 187 7.29 10.59 16.56
C PRO A 187 5.98 11.10 17.18
N SER A 188 6.08 12.10 18.05
CA SER A 188 4.93 12.73 18.69
C SER A 188 4.17 13.72 17.78
N GLY A 189 4.63 13.93 16.55
CA GLY A 189 3.96 14.77 15.56
C GLY A 189 4.34 14.37 14.14
N LEU A 190 3.51 14.77 13.19
CA LEU A 190 3.72 14.58 11.76
C LEU A 190 3.32 15.85 11.01
N ALA A 191 4.22 16.37 10.17
CA ALA A 191 3.95 17.43 9.21
C ALA A 191 2.95 16.95 8.13
N PRO A 192 2.37 17.87 7.34
CA PRO A 192 1.60 17.51 6.15
C PRO A 192 2.43 16.61 5.21
N ASP A 193 1.80 15.55 4.68
CA ASP A 193 2.40 14.54 3.80
C ASP A 193 3.55 13.72 4.43
N GLU A 194 3.74 13.82 5.75
CA GLU A 194 4.77 13.06 6.45
C GLU A 194 4.28 11.66 6.85
N SER A 195 5.21 10.71 6.83
CA SER A 195 5.00 9.33 7.27
C SER A 195 5.90 8.97 8.45
N ALA A 196 5.37 8.21 9.40
CA ALA A 196 6.16 7.44 10.34
C ALA A 196 5.82 5.95 10.22
N VAL A 197 6.82 5.10 10.45
CA VAL A 197 6.69 3.66 10.24
C VAL A 197 7.40 2.90 11.36
N ALA A 198 6.83 1.78 11.78
CA ALA A 198 7.45 0.83 12.69
C ALA A 198 7.14 -0.61 12.29
N LEU A 199 8.07 -1.53 12.57
CA LEU A 199 7.88 -2.97 12.41
C LEU A 199 7.62 -3.67 13.74
N TYR A 200 6.67 -4.60 13.70
CA TYR A 200 6.24 -5.42 14.81
C TYR A 200 6.25 -6.90 14.42
N VAL A 201 6.54 -7.75 15.39
CA VAL A 201 6.40 -9.20 15.28
C VAL A 201 5.22 -9.62 16.14
N LEU A 202 4.25 -10.29 15.51
CA LEU A 202 3.04 -10.81 16.13
C LEU A 202 3.05 -12.35 16.11
N PRO A 203 2.25 -13.01 16.97
CA PRO A 203 2.10 -14.45 16.92
C PRO A 203 1.56 -14.91 15.56
N PRO A 204 1.87 -16.14 15.13
CA PRO A 204 1.30 -16.71 13.91
C PRO A 204 -0.23 -16.69 13.94
N GLY A 205 -0.83 -16.24 12.83
CA GLY A 205 -2.29 -16.14 12.70
C GLY A 205 -2.93 -14.95 13.42
N ALA A 206 -2.15 -14.08 14.06
CA ALA A 206 -2.64 -12.85 14.65
C ALA A 206 -2.53 -11.65 13.69
N GLU A 207 -3.46 -10.71 13.83
CA GLU A 207 -3.48 -9.46 13.07
C GLU A 207 -3.26 -8.24 13.98
N PRO A 208 -2.61 -7.18 13.48
CA PRO A 208 -2.44 -5.96 14.25
C PRO A 208 -3.73 -5.13 14.27
N VAL A 209 -4.12 -4.70 15.47
CA VAL A 209 -5.04 -3.59 15.70
C VAL A 209 -4.22 -2.37 16.09
N VAL A 210 -4.36 -1.31 15.31
CA VAL A 210 -3.64 -0.06 15.50
C VAL A 210 -4.62 1.01 15.93
N VAL A 211 -4.38 1.59 17.09
CA VAL A 211 -5.12 2.74 17.60
C VAL A 211 -4.18 3.94 17.58
N ILE A 212 -4.56 4.98 16.86
CA ILE A 212 -3.86 6.25 16.85
C ILE A 212 -4.67 7.28 17.64
N GLU A 213 -3.99 8.07 18.46
CA GLU A 213 -4.52 9.26 19.09
C GLU A 213 -3.65 10.44 18.64
N PHE A 214 -4.26 11.55 18.26
CA PHE A 214 -3.53 12.72 17.80
C PHE A 214 -4.34 13.99 18.02
N ARG A 215 -3.66 15.13 17.93
CA ARG A 215 -4.25 16.46 17.97
C ARG A 215 -4.05 17.14 16.62
N ASP A 216 -5.13 17.68 16.05
CA ASP A 216 -5.08 18.43 14.79
C ASP A 216 -4.53 19.85 14.99
N GLU A 217 -4.31 20.57 13.89
CA GLU A 217 -3.83 21.97 13.88
C GLU A 217 -4.74 22.93 14.66
N ALA A 218 -6.03 22.60 14.81
CA ALA A 218 -7.00 23.39 15.54
C ALA A 218 -7.03 23.07 17.04
N GLY A 219 -6.22 22.12 17.49
CA GLY A 219 -6.11 21.70 18.88
C GLY A 219 -7.13 20.64 19.31
N THR A 220 -7.91 20.08 18.38
CA THR A 220 -8.93 19.05 18.66
C THR A 220 -8.25 17.69 18.76
N SER A 221 -8.59 16.89 19.78
CA SER A 221 -8.04 15.55 19.93
C SER A 221 -8.95 14.49 19.30
N TRP A 222 -8.32 13.58 18.56
CA TRP A 222 -8.97 12.54 17.77
C TRP A 222 -8.36 11.17 18.10
N SER A 223 -9.19 10.14 18.01
CA SER A 223 -8.76 8.75 18.04
C SER A 223 -9.26 8.03 16.79
N ARG A 224 -8.45 7.16 16.22
CA ARG A 224 -8.84 6.28 15.12
C ARG A 224 -8.33 4.89 15.39
N THR A 225 -9.18 3.90 15.14
CA THR A 225 -8.80 2.49 15.17
C THR A 225 -8.81 1.93 13.77
N ASN A 226 -7.70 1.37 13.32
CA ASN A 226 -7.53 0.77 12.01
C ASN A 226 -8.08 1.69 10.90
N ASP A 227 -8.99 1.18 10.07
CA ASP A 227 -9.53 1.89 8.91
C ASP A 227 -10.86 2.58 9.23
N GLY A 228 -11.23 2.63 10.52
CA GLY A 228 -12.45 3.25 11.02
C GLY A 228 -12.49 4.76 10.88
N GLU A 229 -13.64 5.36 11.19
CA GLU A 229 -13.77 6.82 11.26
C GLU A 229 -13.06 7.37 12.51
N PRO A 230 -12.42 8.54 12.42
CA PRO A 230 -11.85 9.18 13.58
C PRO A 230 -12.96 9.72 14.50
N GLU A 231 -12.82 9.45 15.79
CA GLU A 231 -13.72 9.88 16.86
C GLU A 231 -13.06 11.01 17.66
N ARG A 232 -13.85 11.99 18.10
CA ARG A 232 -13.34 13.07 18.97
C ARG A 232 -13.19 12.58 20.39
N LEU A 233 -12.04 12.83 20.99
CA LEU A 233 -11.75 12.48 22.38
C LEU A 233 -12.30 13.50 23.38
N ASP A 234 -12.53 14.75 22.96
CA ASP A 234 -12.98 15.86 23.83
C ASP A 234 -14.45 15.79 24.26
N ARG A 235 -15.14 14.66 24.01
CA ARG A 235 -16.56 14.46 24.38
C ARG A 235 -16.66 13.52 25.57
N ALA A 236 -16.14 13.95 26.72
CA ALA A 236 -16.42 13.38 28.04
C ALA A 236 -17.11 14.45 28.89
#